data_AF-A0A3A8NB71-F1
#
_entry.id   AF-A0A3A8NB71-F1
#
_cell.length_a   1.000
_cell.length_b   1.000
_cell.length_c   1.000
_cell.angle_alpha   90.00
_cell.angle_beta   90.00
_cell.angle_gamma   90.00
#
_symmetry.space_group_name_H-M   'P 1'
#
loop_
_entity.id
_entity.type
_entity.pdbx_description
1 polymer ?
#
loop_
_entity_poly.entity_id
_entity_poly.type
_entity_poly.pdbx_seq_one_letter_code
_entity_poly.pdbx_strand_id
1 'polypeptide(L)'
;MNQGPALFLHPGVKVRPCEWGMGVFTDAFIAAGELIEECHYLKVPQRQCRGEPLDDYVFEIRWHRHEEPRKGDWVALVMGYGMIYNHASEPNASYTRAVDRDVFRYHALRDIHPGEQIFISYGENWWTARGEEVPP
;
A
#
# COMPACT_ATOMS: atom_id res chain seq x y z
N MET A 1 -2.00 -0.96 -31.65
CA MET A 1 -2.68 -1.11 -30.35
C MET A 1 -1.99 -0.16 -29.38
N ASN A 2 -2.69 0.88 -28.90
CA ASN A 2 -2.14 1.77 -27.89
C ASN A 2 -2.31 1.09 -26.53
N GLN A 3 -1.35 0.26 -26.16
CA GLN A 3 -1.29 -0.30 -24.80
C GLN A 3 -0.85 0.86 -23.92
N GLY A 4 -1.65 1.25 -22.93
CA GLY A 4 -1.41 2.42 -22.09
C GLY A 4 -0.02 2.42 -21.40
N PRO A 5 0.29 3.47 -20.62
CA PRO A 5 1.59 3.57 -19.95
C PRO A 5 1.80 2.39 -18.99
N ALA A 6 3.05 1.90 -18.93
CA ALA A 6 3.45 0.89 -17.97
C ALA A 6 3.27 1.39 -16.53
N LEU A 7 3.04 0.46 -15.60
CA LEU A 7 3.07 0.78 -14.17
C LEU A 7 4.50 1.10 -13.76
N PHE A 8 4.65 2.14 -12.94
CA PHE A 8 5.95 2.56 -12.44
C PHE A 8 6.34 1.74 -11.21
N LEU A 9 7.62 1.34 -11.14
CA LEU A 9 8.28 0.84 -9.94
C LEU A 9 9.67 1.49 -9.92
N HIS A 10 9.99 2.21 -8.85
CA HIS A 10 11.28 2.87 -8.73
C HIS A 10 12.41 1.82 -8.80
N PRO A 11 13.44 2.01 -9.64
CA PRO A 11 14.43 0.97 -9.95
C PRO A 11 15.28 0.55 -8.75
N GLY A 12 15.35 1.39 -7.72
CA GLY A 12 16.02 1.07 -6.46
C GLY A 12 15.20 0.16 -5.54
N VAL A 13 13.89 0.07 -5.73
CA VAL A 13 12.96 -0.61 -4.81
C VAL A 13 13.04 -2.12 -4.98
N LYS A 14 13.05 -2.84 -3.87
CA LYS A 14 13.13 -4.31 -3.84
C LYS A 14 12.56 -4.87 -2.56
N VAL A 15 12.09 -6.10 -2.67
CA VAL A 15 11.60 -6.88 -1.53
C VAL A 15 12.75 -7.71 -0.96
N ARG A 16 12.91 -7.70 0.37
CA ARG A 16 13.94 -8.47 1.09
C ARG A 16 13.37 -9.07 2.38
N PRO A 17 13.93 -10.18 2.87
CA PRO A 17 13.61 -10.67 4.22
C PRO A 17 13.96 -9.63 5.29
N CYS A 18 13.14 -9.57 6.33
CA CYS A 18 13.32 -8.73 7.51
C CYS A 18 12.74 -9.43 8.76
N GLU A 19 12.80 -8.77 9.92
CA GLU A 19 12.28 -9.32 11.18
C GLU A 19 10.79 -9.70 11.13
N TRP A 20 9.99 -8.99 10.32
CA TRP A 20 8.55 -9.22 10.16
C TRP A 20 8.19 -10.08 8.94
N GLY A 21 9.14 -10.90 8.46
CA GLY A 21 8.97 -11.70 7.25
C GLY A 21 9.58 -11.01 6.04
N MET A 22 8.77 -10.38 5.21
CA MET A 22 9.24 -9.63 4.03
C MET A 22 9.01 -8.14 4.22
N GLY A 23 9.90 -7.31 3.68
CA GLY A 23 9.75 -5.87 3.68
C GLY A 23 10.21 -5.27 2.36
N VAL A 24 9.74 -4.05 2.08
CA VAL A 24 10.13 -3.29 0.89
C VAL A 24 11.24 -2.33 1.27
N PHE A 25 12.34 -2.35 0.53
CA PHE A 25 13.54 -1.53 0.75
C PHE A 25 13.91 -0.79 -0.52
N THR A 26 14.81 0.18 -0.42
CA THR A 26 15.46 0.80 -1.59
C THR A 26 16.98 0.70 -1.52
N ASP A 27 17.65 0.51 -2.66
CA ASP A 27 19.12 0.65 -2.80
C ASP A 27 19.53 1.98 -3.44
N ALA A 28 18.56 2.85 -3.71
CA ALA A 28 18.79 4.18 -4.25
C ALA A 28 18.08 5.24 -3.39
N PHE A 29 18.59 6.46 -3.46
CA PHE A 29 17.93 7.61 -2.86
C PHE A 29 16.58 7.86 -3.55
N ILE A 30 15.54 8.15 -2.76
CA ILE A 30 14.20 8.54 -3.21
C ILE A 30 13.89 9.86 -2.52
N ALA A 31 13.61 10.91 -3.29
CA ALA A 31 13.34 12.23 -2.73
C ALA A 31 11.94 12.31 -2.11
N ALA A 32 11.75 13.17 -1.12
CA ALA A 32 10.42 13.47 -0.57
C ALA A 32 9.42 13.84 -1.69
N GLY A 33 8.23 13.23 -1.66
CA GLY A 33 7.18 13.40 -2.66
C GLY A 33 7.35 12.57 -3.94
N GLU A 34 8.47 11.87 -4.12
CA GLU A 34 8.71 11.05 -5.30
C GLU A 34 7.82 9.80 -5.32
N LEU A 35 7.39 9.41 -6.52
CA LEU A 35 6.63 8.18 -6.75
C LEU A 35 7.55 6.97 -6.53
N ILE A 36 7.07 5.99 -5.76
CA ILE A 36 7.79 4.76 -5.42
C ILE A 36 7.28 3.62 -6.28
N GLU A 37 5.96 3.43 -6.33
CA GLU A 37 5.34 2.31 -7.04
C GLU A 37 3.89 2.62 -7.42
N GLU A 38 3.46 2.11 -8.57
CA GLU A 38 2.06 1.98 -8.96
C GLU A 38 1.64 0.52 -8.94
N CYS A 39 0.66 0.20 -8.10
CA CYS A 39 0.14 -1.16 -7.96
C CYS A 39 -1.28 -1.23 -8.50
N HIS A 40 -1.55 -2.14 -9.43
CA HIS A 40 -2.93 -2.52 -9.73
C HIS A 40 -3.54 -3.28 -8.54
N TYR A 41 -4.86 -3.30 -8.44
CA TYR A 41 -5.56 -3.93 -7.32
C TYR A 41 -6.91 -4.51 -7.74
N LEU A 42 -7.39 -5.48 -6.96
CA LEU A 42 -8.72 -6.05 -7.13
C LEU A 42 -9.64 -5.54 -6.01
N LYS A 43 -10.84 -5.08 -6.38
CA LYS A 43 -11.91 -4.76 -5.44
C LYS A 43 -12.66 -6.03 -5.12
N VAL A 44 -12.67 -6.42 -3.85
CA VAL A 44 -13.32 -7.65 -3.39
C VAL A 44 -14.24 -7.36 -2.20
N PRO A 45 -15.41 -8.02 -2.10
CA PRO A 45 -16.24 -7.92 -0.92
C PRO A 45 -15.43 -8.36 0.31
N GLN A 46 -15.40 -7.58 1.39
CA GLN A 46 -14.59 -7.89 2.57
C GLN A 46 -14.87 -9.30 3.11
N ARG A 47 -16.14 -9.74 3.09
CA ARG A 47 -16.56 -11.10 3.49
C ARG A 47 -15.84 -12.24 2.76
N GLN A 48 -15.27 -12.02 1.58
CA GLN A 48 -14.50 -13.02 0.83
C GLN A 48 -13.03 -13.07 1.24
N CYS A 49 -12.55 -12.07 1.96
CA CYS A 49 -11.18 -11.95 2.43
C CYS A 49 -11.07 -11.97 3.96
N ARG A 50 -12.17 -12.20 4.68
CA ARG A 50 -12.16 -12.32 6.14
C ARG A 50 -11.46 -13.60 6.56
N GLY A 51 -10.59 -13.48 7.55
CA GLY A 51 -9.79 -14.55 8.12
C GLY A 51 -8.31 -14.42 7.80
N GLU A 52 -7.49 -14.99 8.68
CA GLU A 52 -6.05 -15.09 8.45
C GLU A 52 -5.73 -15.91 7.18
N PRO A 53 -4.69 -15.51 6.42
CA PRO A 53 -3.79 -14.39 6.70
C PRO A 53 -4.29 -13.04 6.15
N LEU A 54 -5.38 -13.00 5.37
CA LEU A 54 -5.70 -11.83 4.54
C LEU A 54 -6.14 -10.58 5.33
N ASP A 55 -6.68 -10.75 6.54
CA ASP A 55 -7.08 -9.63 7.40
C ASP A 55 -5.93 -8.66 7.73
N ASP A 56 -4.67 -9.11 7.65
CA ASP A 56 -3.48 -8.29 7.91
C ASP A 56 -2.99 -7.50 6.68
N TYR A 57 -3.48 -7.82 5.48
CA TYR A 57 -2.90 -7.35 4.23
C TYR A 57 -3.86 -6.57 3.33
N VAL A 58 -5.17 -6.75 3.49
CA VAL A 58 -6.14 -6.08 2.63
C VAL A 58 -6.29 -4.60 2.99
N PHE A 59 -6.52 -3.76 1.98
CA PHE A 59 -6.68 -2.32 2.16
C PHE A 59 -8.16 -1.96 2.23
N GLU A 60 -8.59 -1.28 3.28
CA GLU A 60 -9.95 -0.72 3.32
C GLU A 60 -10.11 0.34 2.21
N ILE A 61 -11.18 0.22 1.41
CA ILE A 61 -11.46 1.19 0.35
C ILE A 61 -12.87 1.74 0.46
N ARG A 62 -13.00 3.01 0.10
CA ARG A 62 -14.29 3.68 -0.08
C ARG A 62 -14.52 3.95 -1.56
N TRP A 63 -15.75 3.78 -2.02
CA TRP A 63 -16.15 4.11 -3.39
C TRP A 63 -15.91 5.58 -3.68
N HIS A 64 -15.28 5.86 -4.81
CA HIS A 64 -15.08 7.21 -5.32
C HIS A 64 -16.35 7.71 -6.01
N ARG A 65 -16.56 9.02 -6.05
CA ARG A 65 -17.73 9.65 -6.71
C ARG A 65 -17.87 9.34 -8.21
N HIS A 66 -16.85 8.77 -8.83
CA HIS A 66 -16.83 8.37 -10.25
C HIS A 66 -16.90 6.87 -10.46
N GLU A 67 -17.16 6.10 -9.40
CA GLU A 67 -17.39 4.66 -9.47
C GLU A 67 -18.85 4.37 -9.13
N GLU A 68 -19.38 3.28 -9.69
CA GLU A 68 -20.69 2.77 -9.28
C GLU A 68 -20.55 2.08 -7.91
N PRO A 69 -21.15 2.63 -6.84
CA PRO A 69 -21.02 2.05 -5.52
C PRO A 69 -21.74 0.71 -5.44
N ARG A 70 -21.10 -0.27 -4.80
CA ARG A 70 -21.71 -1.56 -4.49
C ARG A 70 -22.00 -1.67 -3.00
N LYS A 71 -23.09 -2.35 -2.66
CA LYS A 71 -23.51 -2.56 -1.27
C LYS A 71 -22.49 -3.39 -0.49
N GLY A 72 -22.36 -3.09 0.80
CA GLY A 72 -21.50 -3.78 1.75
C GLY A 72 -20.09 -3.19 1.81
N ASP A 73 -19.25 -3.79 2.64
CA ASP A 73 -17.85 -3.39 2.81
C ASP A 73 -16.97 -4.06 1.76
N TRP A 74 -16.06 -3.29 1.19
CA TRP A 74 -15.13 -3.73 0.15
C TRP A 74 -13.70 -3.38 0.55
N VAL A 75 -12.80 -4.27 0.18
CA VAL A 75 -11.36 -4.10 0.38
C VAL A 75 -10.64 -4.19 -0.96
N ALA A 76 -9.42 -3.69 -1.00
CA ALA A 76 -8.50 -3.84 -2.12
C ALA A 76 -7.45 -4.90 -1.80
N LEU A 77 -7.33 -5.88 -2.70
CA LEU A 77 -6.14 -6.74 -2.80
C LEU A 77 -5.15 -6.04 -3.71
N VAL A 78 -4.16 -5.37 -3.11
CA VAL A 78 -3.17 -4.57 -3.85
C VAL A 78 -2.03 -5.47 -4.31
N MET A 79 -1.82 -5.55 -5.62
CA MET A 79 -0.75 -6.34 -6.22
C MET A 79 0.58 -5.56 -6.20
N GLY A 80 1.54 -5.91 -7.07
CA GLY A 80 2.89 -5.35 -6.99
C GLY A 80 3.52 -5.70 -5.64
N TYR A 81 4.21 -4.74 -5.02
CA TYR A 81 4.66 -4.85 -3.64
C TYR A 81 3.67 -4.25 -2.64
N GLY A 82 2.47 -3.85 -3.07
CA GLY A 82 1.54 -3.08 -2.25
C GLY A 82 1.16 -3.73 -0.92
N MET A 83 0.91 -5.04 -0.93
CA MET A 83 0.65 -5.85 0.27
C MET A 83 1.95 -6.30 0.99
N ILE A 84 3.13 -5.81 0.63
CA ILE A 84 4.41 -6.19 1.26
C ILE A 84 4.99 -5.05 2.09
N TYR A 85 4.56 -3.80 1.86
CA TYR A 85 4.99 -2.66 2.66
C TYR A 85 4.57 -2.85 4.13
N ASN A 86 5.55 -2.93 5.01
CA ASN A 86 5.30 -3.00 6.45
C ASN A 86 4.79 -1.68 7.00
N HIS A 87 4.29 -1.73 8.23
CA HIS A 87 3.81 -0.57 8.95
C HIS A 87 4.86 -0.01 9.91
N ALA A 88 4.85 1.32 10.10
CA ALA A 88 5.51 2.01 11.20
C ALA A 88 4.60 3.15 11.71
N SER A 89 4.76 3.53 12.98
CA SER A 89 4.09 4.68 13.59
C SER A 89 4.39 5.98 12.85
N GLU A 90 5.67 6.17 12.51
CA GLU A 90 6.18 7.27 11.69
C GLU A 90 6.57 6.73 10.30
N PRO A 91 5.60 6.51 9.39
CA PRO A 91 5.89 5.95 8.07
C PRO A 91 6.67 6.95 7.21
N ASN A 92 7.55 6.43 6.36
CA ASN A 92 8.31 7.25 5.40
C ASN A 92 7.70 7.25 4.00
N ALA A 93 6.60 6.52 3.77
CA ALA A 93 5.80 6.56 2.56
C ALA A 93 4.29 6.57 2.87
N SER A 94 3.50 7.07 1.93
CA SER A 94 2.05 6.93 1.96
C SER A 94 1.53 6.54 0.59
N TYR A 95 0.25 6.17 0.51
CA TYR A 95 -0.38 5.75 -0.73
C TYR A 95 -1.69 6.48 -1.00
N THR A 96 -2.02 6.61 -2.29
CA THR A 96 -3.31 7.15 -2.74
C THR A 96 -3.92 6.27 -3.81
N ARG A 97 -5.25 6.20 -3.86
CA ARG A 97 -5.98 5.43 -4.88
C ARG A 97 -6.31 6.32 -6.08
N ALA A 98 -5.61 6.10 -7.19
CA ALA A 98 -5.84 6.78 -8.46
C ALA A 98 -6.90 6.02 -9.28
N VAL A 99 -8.15 6.47 -9.18
CA VAL A 99 -9.34 5.80 -9.73
C VAL A 99 -9.40 5.87 -11.26
N ASP A 100 -8.82 6.90 -11.86
CA ASP A 100 -8.72 7.09 -13.31
C ASP A 100 -7.88 6.00 -13.99
N ARG A 101 -6.88 5.47 -13.28
CA ARG A 101 -6.00 4.39 -13.77
C ARG A 101 -6.19 3.06 -13.06
N ASP A 102 -7.07 3.02 -12.07
CA ASP A 102 -7.33 1.88 -11.18
C ASP A 102 -6.03 1.31 -10.57
N VAL A 103 -5.24 2.20 -9.96
CA VAL A 103 -3.99 1.87 -9.25
C VAL A 103 -3.90 2.51 -7.88
N PHE A 104 -3.11 1.92 -7.00
CA PHE A 104 -2.54 2.56 -5.81
C PHE A 104 -1.19 3.17 -6.16
N ARG A 105 -0.95 4.42 -5.75
CA ARG A 105 0.32 5.13 -5.92
C ARG A 105 0.98 5.34 -4.58
N TYR A 106 2.13 4.71 -4.39
CA TYR A 106 2.98 4.87 -3.21
C TYR A 106 3.96 6.02 -3.47
N HIS A 107 4.11 6.94 -2.51
CA HIS A 107 5.01 8.08 -2.62
C HIS A 107 5.73 8.33 -1.30
N ALA A 108 6.94 8.87 -1.39
CA ALA A 108 7.76 9.18 -0.22
C ALA A 108 7.20 10.39 0.55
N LEU A 109 7.15 10.29 1.88
CA LEU A 109 6.74 11.39 2.77
C LEU A 109 7.94 12.26 3.19
N ARG A 110 9.14 11.68 3.16
CA ARG A 110 10.43 12.30 3.41
C ARG A 110 11.47 11.70 2.47
N ASP A 111 12.68 12.23 2.48
CA ASP A 111 13.80 11.57 1.81
C ASP A 111 14.00 10.16 2.38
N ILE A 112 14.20 9.18 1.49
CA ILE A 112 14.48 7.78 1.81
C ILE A 112 15.84 7.42 1.22
N HIS A 113 16.78 7.05 2.08
CA HIS A 113 18.15 6.73 1.72
C HIS A 113 18.33 5.25 1.37
N PRO A 114 19.38 4.91 0.58
CA PRO A 114 19.75 3.53 0.31
C PRO A 114 19.88 2.69 1.59
N GLY A 115 19.28 1.50 1.59
CA GLY A 115 19.25 0.57 2.71
C GLY A 115 18.04 0.76 3.64
N GLU A 116 17.32 1.88 3.58
CA GLU A 116 16.11 2.07 4.39
C GLU A 116 14.97 1.15 3.91
N GLN A 117 14.19 0.68 4.87
CA GLN A 117 12.90 0.05 4.62
C GLN A 117 11.83 1.12 4.40
N ILE A 118 10.91 0.86 3.48
CA ILE A 118 9.79 1.72 3.13
C ILE A 118 8.57 1.23 3.91
N PHE A 119 8.05 2.09 4.77
CA PHE A 119 6.90 1.83 5.63
C PHE A 119 5.71 2.70 5.24
N ILE A 120 4.53 2.12 5.33
CA ILE A 120 3.25 2.83 5.16
C ILE A 120 2.49 2.91 6.48
N SER A 121 1.39 3.66 6.51
CA SER A 121 0.41 3.55 7.59
C SER A 121 -0.64 2.47 7.27
N TYR A 122 -0.88 1.54 8.19
CA TYR A 122 -2.06 0.65 8.10
C TYR A 122 -3.36 1.33 8.57
N GLY A 123 -3.26 2.55 9.11
CA GLY A 123 -4.39 3.34 9.60
C GLY A 123 -4.79 2.98 11.04
N GLU A 124 -5.56 3.89 11.65
CA GLU A 124 -5.99 3.81 13.06
C GLU A 124 -6.86 2.56 13.35
N ASN A 125 -7.63 2.11 12.35
CA ASN A 125 -8.48 0.92 12.46
C ASN A 125 -7.65 -0.36 12.68
N TRP A 126 -6.41 -0.41 12.18
CA TRP A 126 -5.56 -1.60 12.32
C TRP A 126 -5.09 -1.79 13.76
N TRP A 127 -4.72 -0.71 14.43
CA TRP A 127 -4.32 -0.72 15.85
C TRP A 127 -5.50 -1.07 16.76
N THR A 128 -6.62 -0.37 16.56
CA THR A 128 -7.81 -0.52 17.40
C THR A 128 -8.45 -1.92 17.28
N ALA A 129 -8.39 -2.55 16.10
CA ALA A 129 -8.88 -3.92 15.90
C ALA A 129 -8.07 -4.98 16.67
N ARG A 130 -6.83 -4.68 17.06
CA ARG A 130 -5.93 -5.59 17.80
C ARG A 130 -5.79 -5.23 19.29
N GLY A 131 -6.56 -4.24 19.76
CA GLY A 131 -6.51 -3.78 21.14
C GLY A 131 -5.21 -3.03 21.48
N GLU A 132 -4.49 -2.56 20.45
CA GLU A 132 -3.28 -1.77 20.60
C GLU A 132 -3.60 -0.28 20.51
N GLU A 133 -2.87 0.54 21.27
CA GLU A 133 -2.95 1.99 21.15
C GLU A 133 -2.33 2.43 19.83
N VAL A 134 -2.97 3.36 19.13
CA VAL A 134 -2.39 4.02 17.97
C VAL A 134 -1.16 4.79 18.46
N PRO A 135 0.06 4.48 17.98
CA PRO A 135 1.24 5.25 18.33
C PRO A 135 1.05 6.74 17.96
N PRO A 136 1.59 7.68 18.74
CA PRO A 136 1.42 9.11 18.53
C PRO A 136 1.94 9.61 17.18
#